data_AF-A0A7W0XTS2-F1
#
_entry.id   AF-A0A7W0XTS2-F1
#
_cell.length_a   1.000
_cell.length_b   1.000
_cell.length_c   1.000
_cell.angle_alpha   90.00
_cell.angle_beta   90.00
_cell.angle_gamma   90.00
#
_symmetry.space_group_name_H-M   'P 1'
#
loop_
_entity.id
_entity.type
_entity.pdbx_description
1 polymer ?
#
loop_
_entity_poly.entity_id
_entity_poly.type
_entity_poly.pdbx_seq_one_letter_code
_entity_poly.pdbx_strand_id
1 'polypeptide(L)'
;MSDGAGTPLDRLLAWSAGQDAVRAVVLMGSQARTEMPADEWSDTDVLVVTEDPGLLLGTQRWAGEAFGALVLSFTEPTPLAGLRE
;
A
#
# COMPACT_ATOMS: atom_id res chain seq x y z
N MET A 1 -20.80 10.48 1.01
CA MET A 1 -20.56 11.02 -0.34
C MET A 1 -19.10 10.77 -0.63
N SER A 2 -18.78 9.76 -1.44
CA SER A 2 -17.40 9.58 -1.91
C SER A 2 -17.11 10.71 -2.89
N ASP A 3 -16.16 11.57 -2.58
CA ASP A 3 -15.51 12.39 -3.60
C ASP A 3 -15.08 11.46 -4.74
N GLY A 4 -15.12 11.95 -5.98
CA GLY A 4 -14.87 11.14 -7.20
C GLY A 4 -13.45 10.58 -7.34
N ALA A 5 -12.66 10.55 -6.26
CA ALA A 5 -11.36 9.92 -6.21
C ALA A 5 -11.49 8.58 -5.46
N GLY A 6 -11.09 7.49 -6.11
CA GLY A 6 -11.18 6.12 -5.56
C GLY A 6 -10.51 5.95 -4.19
N THR A 7 -10.82 4.82 -3.55
CA THR A 7 -10.29 4.42 -2.23
C THR A 7 -8.74 4.41 -2.23
N PRO A 8 -8.07 4.44 -1.07
CA PRO A 8 -6.62 4.26 -1.02
C PRO A 8 -6.16 2.99 -1.77
N LEU A 9 -6.90 1.90 -1.67
CA LEU A 9 -6.63 0.67 -2.42
C LEU A 9 -6.75 0.89 -3.94
N ASP A 10 -7.79 1.56 -4.42
CA ASP A 10 -7.96 1.84 -5.86
C ASP A 10 -6.79 2.67 -6.41
N ARG A 11 -6.31 3.65 -5.64
CA ARG A 11 -5.18 4.49 -6.03
C ARG A 11 -3.86 3.72 -6.06
N LEU A 12 -3.64 2.85 -5.06
CA LEU A 12 -2.49 1.96 -5.03
C LEU A 12 -2.50 1.01 -6.23
N LEU A 13 -3.66 0.40 -6.52
CA LEU A 13 -3.82 -0.51 -7.66
C LEU A 13 -3.53 0.22 -8.98
N ALA A 14 -4.09 1.42 -9.16
CA ALA A 14 -3.84 2.24 -10.35
C ALA A 14 -2.35 2.60 -10.52
N TRP A 15 -1.68 3.00 -9.43
CA TRP A 15 -0.24 3.27 -9.47
C TRP A 15 0.56 2.00 -9.79
N SER A 16 0.26 0.88 -9.12
CA SER A 16 1.00 -0.37 -9.26
C SER A 16 0.87 -0.99 -10.65
N ALA A 17 -0.27 -0.80 -11.33
CA ALA A 17 -0.48 -1.27 -12.69
C ALA A 17 0.45 -0.60 -13.72
N GLY A 18 1.03 0.56 -13.38
CA GLY A 18 2.03 1.25 -14.20
C GLY A 18 3.48 0.86 -13.90
N GLN A 19 3.72 -0.07 -12.96
CA GLN A 19 5.06 -0.46 -12.51
C GLN A 19 5.40 -1.89 -12.96
N ASP A 20 6.26 -2.03 -13.96
CA ASP A 20 6.67 -3.34 -14.49
C ASP A 20 7.32 -4.26 -13.45
N ALA A 21 7.95 -3.68 -12.43
CA ALA A 21 8.60 -4.40 -11.34
C ALA A 21 7.61 -4.98 -10.32
N VAL A 22 6.38 -4.44 -10.24
CA VAL A 22 5.36 -4.95 -9.32
C VAL A 22 4.69 -6.18 -9.93
N ARG A 23 4.76 -7.30 -9.20
CA ARG A 23 4.20 -8.59 -9.60
C ARG A 23 2.84 -8.87 -8.97
N ALA A 24 2.61 -8.38 -7.75
CA ALA A 24 1.32 -8.50 -7.07
C ALA A 24 1.16 -7.46 -5.97
N VAL A 25 -0.10 -7.14 -5.66
CA VAL A 25 -0.51 -6.45 -4.43
C VAL A 25 -1.48 -7.38 -3.71
N VAL A 26 -1.16 -7.75 -2.48
CA VAL A 26 -1.98 -8.65 -1.64
C VAL A 26 -2.57 -7.81 -0.51
N LEU A 27 -3.90 -7.78 -0.45
CA LEU A 27 -4.63 -7.14 0.65
C LEU A 27 -4.45 -7.98 1.92
N MET A 28 -4.07 -7.32 3.01
CA MET A 28 -3.84 -7.91 4.32
C MET A 28 -4.73 -7.24 5.37
N GLY A 29 -4.60 -7.66 6.62
CA GLY A 29 -5.23 -6.95 7.73
C GLY A 29 -6.75 -7.12 7.84
N SER A 30 -7.41 -6.13 8.45
CA SER A 30 -8.84 -6.14 8.76
C SER A 30 -9.72 -6.21 7.50
N GLN A 31 -9.29 -5.56 6.42
CA GLN A 31 -10.01 -5.53 5.14
C GLN A 31 -10.01 -6.87 4.39
N ALA A 32 -9.09 -7.77 4.73
CA ALA A 32 -9.04 -9.12 4.15
C ALA A 32 -9.90 -10.16 4.92
N ARG A 33 -10.42 -9.81 6.11
CA ARG A 33 -11.13 -10.76 7.00
C ARG A 33 -12.64 -10.78 6.73
N THR A 34 -13.24 -11.95 6.88
CA THR A 34 -14.70 -12.14 6.72
C THR A 34 -15.47 -12.07 8.04
N GLU A 35 -14.86 -12.47 9.17
CA GLU A 35 -15.52 -12.62 10.47
C GLU A 35 -15.68 -11.30 11.23
N MET A 36 -14.70 -10.40 11.08
CA MET A 36 -14.71 -9.05 11.64
C MET A 36 -14.19 -8.08 10.57
N PRO A 37 -15.07 -7.60 9.68
CA PRO A 37 -14.70 -6.73 8.58
C PRO A 37 -14.16 -5.39 9.08
N ALA A 38 -13.31 -4.76 8.28
CA ALA A 38 -12.89 -3.38 8.46
C ALA A 38 -14.08 -2.41 8.51
N ASP A 39 -13.94 -1.35 9.29
CA ASP A 39 -14.83 -0.20 9.32
C ASP A 39 -14.21 1.02 8.63
N GLU A 40 -14.88 2.17 8.70
CA GLU A 40 -14.41 3.42 8.08
C GLU A 40 -13.16 4.03 8.75
N TRP A 41 -12.78 3.52 9.92
CA TRP A 41 -11.63 3.99 10.70
C TRP A 41 -10.42 3.06 10.55
N SER A 42 -10.61 1.93 9.90
CA SER A 42 -9.59 0.93 9.66
C SER A 42 -8.61 1.42 8.59
N ASP A 43 -7.33 1.12 8.82
CA ASP A 43 -6.26 1.25 7.86
C ASP A 43 -6.36 0.22 6.72
N THR A 44 -5.46 0.37 5.74
CA THR A 44 -5.33 -0.54 4.60
C THR A 44 -3.92 -1.13 4.60
N ASP A 45 -3.82 -2.39 5.01
CA ASP A 45 -2.56 -3.14 5.00
C ASP A 45 -2.38 -3.87 3.67
N VAL A 46 -1.20 -3.75 3.07
CA VAL A 46 -0.86 -4.43 1.82
C VAL A 46 0.53 -5.03 1.87
N LEU A 47 0.67 -6.20 1.24
CA LEU A 47 1.95 -6.77 0.87
C LEU A 47 2.16 -6.56 -0.63
N VAL A 48 3.25 -5.89 -1.00
CA VAL A 48 3.63 -5.72 -2.41
C VAL A 48 4.74 -6.71 -2.77
N VAL A 49 4.49 -7.52 -3.79
CA VAL A 49 5.50 -8.41 -4.37
C VAL A 49 6.13 -7.69 -5.55
N THR A 50 7.43 -7.42 -5.47
CA THR A 50 8.17 -6.66 -6.49
C THR A 50 9.55 -7.28 -6.71
N GLU A 51 10.07 -7.14 -7.93
CA GLU A 51 11.47 -7.47 -8.24
C GLU A 51 12.44 -6.36 -7.82
N ASP A 52 11.93 -5.15 -7.58
CA ASP A 52 12.70 -4.00 -7.11
C ASP A 52 12.06 -3.43 -5.82
N PRO A 53 12.49 -3.88 -4.63
CA PRO A 53 12.06 -3.30 -3.36
C PRO A 53 12.51 -1.83 -3.18
N GLY A 54 13.55 -1.40 -3.91
CA GLY A 54 14.05 -0.02 -3.85
C GLY A 54 13.05 1.01 -4.36
N LEU A 55 12.15 0.60 -5.25
CA LEU A 55 10.98 1.38 -5.71
C LEU A 55 10.12 1.88 -4.54
N LEU A 56 9.95 1.04 -3.52
CA LEU A 56 9.08 1.32 -2.36
C LEU A 56 9.85 1.85 -1.15
N LEU A 57 11.04 1.29 -0.90
CA LEU A 57 11.82 1.53 0.32
C LEU A 57 12.89 2.61 0.15
N GLY A 58 13.28 2.94 -1.09
CA GLY A 58 14.37 3.87 -1.36
C GLY A 58 13.97 5.35 -1.27
N THR A 59 12.73 5.67 -1.68
CA THR A 59 12.20 7.05 -1.63
C THR A 59 10.69 7.04 -1.42
N GLN A 60 10.13 8.13 -0.90
CA GLN A 60 8.68 8.32 -0.75
C GLN A 60 7.98 8.78 -2.04
N ARG A 61 8.70 8.79 -3.18
CA ARG A 61 8.18 9.30 -4.45
C ARG A 61 6.93 8.56 -4.91
N TRP A 62 6.95 7.23 -4.80
CA TRP A 62 5.83 6.38 -5.20
C TRP A 62 4.54 6.74 -4.44
N ALA A 63 4.66 6.96 -3.13
CA ALA A 63 3.52 7.29 -2.28
C ALA A 63 3.01 8.70 -2.59
N GLY A 64 3.90 9.63 -2.94
CA GLY A 64 3.52 10.94 -3.46
C GLY A 64 2.75 10.87 -4.78
N GLU A 65 3.17 9.99 -5.69
CA GLU A 65 2.50 9.76 -6.99
C GLU A 65 1.13 9.07 -6.82
N ALA A 66 1.01 8.12 -5.90
CA ALA A 66 -0.23 7.37 -5.65
C ALA A 66 -1.24 8.15 -4.79
N PHE A 67 -0.79 8.83 -3.74
CA PHE A 67 -1.65 9.39 -2.70
C PHE A 67 -1.62 10.92 -2.59
N GLY A 68 -0.65 11.59 -3.22
CA GLY A 68 -0.46 13.03 -3.11
C GLY A 68 0.41 13.44 -1.91
N ALA A 69 0.10 14.57 -1.29
CA ALA A 69 0.92 15.09 -0.19
C ALA A 69 0.85 14.17 1.05
N LEU A 70 2.00 13.64 1.45
CA LEU A 70 2.13 12.78 2.63
C LEU A 70 2.30 13.62 3.89
N VAL A 71 1.60 13.25 4.96
CA VAL A 71 1.75 13.85 6.29
C VAL A 71 2.87 13.17 7.08
N LEU A 72 2.96 11.84 7.00
CA LEU A 72 3.95 11.02 7.68
C LEU A 72 4.30 9.79 6.84
N SER A 73 5.58 9.45 6.77
CA SER A 73 6.08 8.21 6.20
C SER A 73 7.42 7.87 6.84
N PHE A 74 7.59 6.62 7.22
CA PHE A 74 8.82 6.06 7.74
C PHE A 74 8.94 4.61 7.28
N THR A 75 10.13 4.05 7.40
CA THR A 75 10.38 2.64 7.14
C THR A 75 10.90 1.98 8.40
N GLU A 76 10.31 0.87 8.79
CA GLU A 76 10.69 0.07 9.95
C GLU A 76 11.05 -1.39 9.58
N PRO A 77 11.91 -2.05 10.39
CA PRO A 77 12.09 -3.48 10.30
C PRO A 77 10.81 -4.20 10.73
N THR A 78 10.26 -5.06 9.90
CA THR A 78 9.16 -5.92 10.35
C THR A 78 9.71 -7.06 11.22
N PRO A 79 8.88 -7.69 12.07
CA PRO A 79 9.28 -8.85 12.87
C PRO A 79 9.67 -10.08 12.03
N LEU A 80 9.34 -10.10 10.74
CA LEU A 80 9.67 -11.20 9.83
C LEU A 80 10.99 -10.91 9.09
N ALA A 81 11.93 -11.85 9.15
CA ALA A 81 13.19 -11.71 8.45
C ALA A 81 12.97 -11.56 6.92
N GLY A 82 13.52 -10.49 6.35
CA GLY A 82 13.44 -10.20 4.91
C GLY A 82 12.28 -9.29 4.49
N LEU A 83 11.38 -8.91 5.42
CA LEU A 83 10.31 -7.95 5.17
C LEU A 83 10.61 -6.58 5.80
N ARG A 84 10.23 -5.51 5.10
CA ARG A 84 10.32 -4.10 5.52
C ARG A 84 8.95 -3.46 5.33
N GLU A 85 8.58 -2.57 6.24
CA GLU A 85 7.34 -1.79 6.22
C GLU A 85 7.68 -0.30 6.18
#